data_AF-A0A6I1ZGP1-F1
#
_entry.id   AF-A0A6I1ZGP1-F1
#
_cell.length_a   1.000
_cell.length_b   1.000
_cell.length_c   1.000
_cell.angle_alpha   90.00
_cell.angle_beta   90.00
_cell.angle_gamma   90.00
#
_symmetry.space_group_name_H-M   'P 1'
#
loop_
_entity.id
_entity.type
_entity.pdbx_description
1 polymer ?
#
loop_
_entity_poly.entity_id
_entity_poly.type
_entity_poly.pdbx_seq_one_letter_code
_entity_poly.pdbx_strand_id
1 'polypeptide(L)'
;MVDLRELYDAILEGNSADAVTIARQALGESLDPMHIVHEGMIPAMEEAGRRFEAFEFFIPELLVAASAMKQAMTLIRPLLADREGDYTGKVV
;
A
#
# COMPACT_ATOMS: atom_id res chain seq x y z
N MET A 1 13.65 12.11 -1.19
CA MET A 1 13.77 10.76 -0.64
C MET A 1 12.46 10.50 0.06
N VAL A 2 11.55 9.89 -0.67
CA VAL A 2 10.21 9.57 -0.18
C VAL A 2 10.34 8.54 0.94
N ASP A 3 9.79 8.85 2.11
CA ASP A 3 9.82 7.93 3.24
C ASP A 3 8.61 7.00 3.17
N LEU A 4 8.85 5.70 2.99
CA LEU A 4 7.79 4.69 2.97
C LEU A 4 7.07 4.59 4.32
N ARG A 5 7.65 5.13 5.39
CA ARG A 5 6.97 5.28 6.69
C ARG A 5 5.80 6.25 6.62
N GLU A 6 5.90 7.34 5.86
CA GLU A 6 4.78 8.27 5.68
C GLU A 6 3.63 7.59 4.91
N LEU A 7 3.97 6.72 3.94
CA LEU A 7 2.97 5.90 3.24
C LEU A 7 2.30 4.90 4.19
N TYR A 8 3.09 4.26 5.04
CA TYR A 8 2.62 3.34 6.06
C TYR A 8 1.64 4.03 7.02
N ASP A 9 2.02 5.18 7.57
CA ASP A 9 1.21 5.94 8.52
C ASP A 9 -0.07 6.44 7.86
N ALA A 10 0.01 6.96 6.62
CA ALA A 10 -1.16 7.39 5.87
C ALA A 10 -2.15 6.24 5.61
N ILE A 11 -1.67 5.03 5.32
CA ILE A 11 -2.54 3.86 5.17
C ILE A 11 -3.15 3.45 6.51
N LEU A 12 -2.36 3.44 7.58
CA LEU A 12 -2.80 3.06 8.92
C LEU A 12 -3.85 4.02 9.49
N GLU A 13 -3.71 5.32 9.24
CA GLU A 13 -4.68 6.36 9.59
C GLU A 13 -5.88 6.41 8.64
N GLY A 14 -5.82 5.68 7.51
CA GLY A 14 -6.88 5.67 6.52
C GLY A 14 -6.94 6.92 5.63
N ASN A 15 -5.84 7.68 5.57
CA ASN A 15 -5.71 8.87 4.73
C ASN A 15 -5.35 8.49 3.29
N SER A 16 -6.38 8.19 2.50
CA SER A 16 -6.21 7.82 1.09
C SER A 16 -5.56 8.90 0.22
N ALA A 17 -5.81 10.18 0.53
CA ALA A 17 -5.29 11.29 -0.28
C ALA A 17 -3.76 11.37 -0.16
N ASP A 18 -3.25 11.27 1.06
CA ASP A 18 -1.82 11.30 1.33
C ASP A 18 -1.15 10.02 0.85
N ALA A 19 -1.76 8.85 1.08
CA ALA A 19 -1.25 7.57 0.58
C ALA A 19 -1.07 7.56 -0.94
N VAL A 20 -2.04 8.10 -1.70
CA VAL A 20 -1.96 8.22 -3.17
C VAL A 20 -0.87 9.22 -3.59
N THR A 21 -0.72 10.32 -2.86
CA THR A 21 0.30 11.35 -3.14
C THR A 21 1.71 10.81 -2.92
N ILE A 22 1.95 10.16 -1.78
CA ILE A 22 3.25 9.59 -1.41
C ILE A 22 3.59 8.42 -2.34
N ALA A 23 2.64 7.53 -2.64
CA ALA A 23 2.86 6.45 -3.61
C ALA A 23 3.25 7.00 -5.00
N ARG A 24 2.60 8.08 -5.45
CA ARG A 24 2.95 8.74 -6.72
C ARG A 24 4.36 9.34 -6.67
N GLN A 25 4.74 9.97 -5.57
CA GLN A 25 6.08 10.53 -5.39
C GLN A 25 7.14 9.43 -5.40
N ALA A 26 6.91 8.33 -4.67
CA ALA A 26 7.82 7.18 -4.65
C ALA A 26 8.03 6.60 -6.05
N LEU A 27 6.95 6.45 -6.83
CA LEU A 27 7.02 6.05 -8.23
C LEU A 27 7.80 7.06 -9.09
N GLY A 28 7.65 8.36 -8.83
CA GLY A 28 8.41 9.43 -9.49
C GLY A 28 9.91 9.42 -9.17
N GLU A 29 10.28 8.98 -7.97
CA GLU A 29 11.68 8.76 -7.56
C GLU A 29 12.28 7.46 -8.14
N SER A 30 11.56 6.78 -9.05
CA SER A 30 11.98 5.50 -9.65
C SER A 30 12.15 4.36 -8.64
N LEU A 31 11.48 4.42 -7.48
CA LEU A 31 11.40 3.27 -6.58
C LEU A 31 10.64 2.14 -7.26
N ASP A 32 11.05 0.91 -6.95
CA ASP A 32 10.34 -0.27 -7.42
C ASP A 32 8.91 -0.30 -6.85
N PRO A 33 7.86 -0.38 -7.68
CA PRO A 33 6.49 -0.48 -7.20
C PRO A 33 6.28 -1.68 -6.27
N MET A 34 6.99 -2.81 -6.49
CA MET A 34 6.95 -3.94 -5.55
C MET A 34 7.55 -3.56 -4.20
N HIS A 35 8.65 -2.83 -4.19
CA HIS A 35 9.29 -2.40 -2.94
C HIS A 35 8.38 -1.46 -2.14
N ILE A 36 7.69 -0.54 -2.79
CA ILE A 36 6.70 0.36 -2.16
C ILE A 36 5.59 -0.47 -1.48
N VAL A 37 5.10 -1.51 -2.15
CA VAL A 37 4.05 -2.38 -1.60
C VAL A 37 4.56 -3.19 -0.42
N HIS A 38 5.72 -3.85 -0.58
CA HIS A 38 6.29 -4.74 0.42
C HIS A 38 6.74 -4.01 1.68
N GLU A 39 7.34 -2.83 1.57
CA GLU A 39 7.89 -2.09 2.71
C GLU A 39 6.91 -1.07 3.29
N GLY A 40 5.95 -0.56 2.50
CA GLY A 40 5.00 0.46 2.96
C GLY A 40 3.60 -0.09 3.23
N MET A 41 3.02 -0.80 2.26
CA MET A 41 1.58 -1.07 2.25
C MET A 41 1.18 -2.35 2.97
N ILE A 42 1.95 -3.43 2.79
CA ILE A 42 1.76 -4.71 3.49
C ILE A 42 1.91 -4.53 5.01
N PRO A 43 3.03 -3.98 5.53
CA PRO A 43 3.19 -3.82 6.97
C PRO A 43 2.13 -2.91 7.59
N ALA A 44 1.64 -1.90 6.86
CA ALA A 44 0.55 -1.04 7.33
C ALA A 44 -0.75 -1.80 7.55
N MET A 45 -1.13 -2.69 6.62
CA MET A 45 -2.32 -3.53 6.82
C MET A 45 -2.12 -4.62 7.86
N GLU A 46 -0.91 -5.17 8.00
CA GLU A 46 -0.62 -6.10 9.10
C GLU A 46 -0.77 -5.40 10.45
N GLU A 47 -0.30 -4.16 10.58
CA GLU A 47 -0.50 -3.38 11.81
C GLU A 47 -1.97 -3.06 12.04
N ALA A 48 -2.71 -2.62 11.02
CA ALA A 48 -4.15 -2.38 11.14
C ALA A 48 -4.89 -3.66 11.61
N GLY A 49 -4.47 -4.83 11.11
CA GLY A 49 -4.96 -6.14 11.56
C GLY A 49 -4.61 -6.44 13.01
N ARG A 50 -3.34 -6.23 13.42
CA ARG A 50 -2.91 -6.41 14.82
C ARG A 50 -3.68 -5.51 15.78
N ARG A 51 -3.91 -4.24 15.42
CA ARG A 51 -4.70 -3.29 16.22
C ARG A 51 -6.16 -3.69 16.31
N PHE A 52 -6.72 -4.26 15.24
CA PHE A 52 -8.07 -4.81 15.26
C PHE A 52 -8.17 -6.01 16.22
N GLU A 53 -7.19 -6.92 16.19
CA GLU A 53 -7.10 -8.05 17.13
C GLU A 53 -6.89 -7.59 18.59
N ALA A 54 -6.19 -6.47 18.79
CA ALA A 54 -5.96 -5.86 20.09
C ALA A 54 -7.15 -5.02 20.62
N PHE A 55 -8.27 -4.97 19.89
CA PHE A 55 -9.43 -4.11 20.18
C PHE A 55 -9.10 -2.59 20.20
N GLU A 56 -8.03 -2.18 19.52
CA GLU A 56 -7.65 -0.78 19.34
C GLU A 56 -8.29 -0.18 18.07
N PHE A 57 -8.48 -0.99 17.03
CA PHE A 57 -9.23 -0.63 15.81
C PHE A 57 -10.57 -1.35 15.77
N PHE A 58 -11.61 -0.66 15.29
CA PHE A 58 -12.88 -1.29 14.96
C PHE A 58 -12.99 -1.52 13.44
N ILE A 59 -14.09 -2.15 13.03
CA ILE A 59 -14.37 -2.46 11.62
C ILE A 59 -14.30 -1.19 10.73
N PRO A 60 -14.87 -0.03 11.12
CA PRO A 60 -14.77 1.18 10.31
C PRO A 60 -13.33 1.59 10.03
N GLU A 61 -12.46 1.63 11.04
CA GLU A 61 -11.06 2.02 10.91
C GLU A 61 -10.30 1.07 9.99
N LEU A 62 -10.52 -0.25 10.15
CA LEU A 62 -9.93 -1.26 9.28
C LEU A 62 -10.39 -1.10 7.81
N LEU A 63 -11.66 -0.78 7.59
CA LEU A 63 -12.21 -0.54 6.25
C LEU A 63 -11.65 0.73 5.62
N VAL A 64 -11.43 1.79 6.39
CA VAL A 64 -10.83 3.03 5.89
C VAL A 64 -9.37 2.79 5.53
N ALA A 65 -8.59 2.10 6.37
CA ALA A 65 -7.21 1.71 6.07
C ALA A 65 -7.11 0.86 4.78
N ALA A 66 -7.99 -0.16 4.65
CA ALA A 66 -8.07 -0.97 3.46
C ALA A 66 -8.47 -0.17 2.20
N SER A 67 -9.33 0.84 2.35
CA SER A 67 -9.71 1.75 1.27
C SER A 67 -8.53 2.62 0.83
N ALA A 68 -7.76 3.17 1.76
CA ALA A 68 -6.56 3.95 1.48
C ALA A 68 -5.51 3.10 0.73
N MET A 69 -5.25 1.88 1.21
CA MET A 69 -4.39 0.92 0.53
C MET A 69 -4.88 0.64 -0.90
N LYS A 70 -6.18 0.38 -1.09
CA LYS A 70 -6.75 0.09 -2.41
C LYS A 70 -6.60 1.26 -3.40
N GLN A 71 -6.76 2.49 -2.93
CA GLN A 71 -6.58 3.68 -3.76
C GLN A 71 -5.13 3.86 -4.20
N ALA A 72 -4.17 3.74 -3.27
CA ALA A 72 -2.74 3.77 -3.60
C ALA A 72 -2.36 2.61 -4.56
N MET A 73 -2.91 1.42 -4.34
CA MET A 73 -2.67 0.24 -5.18
C MET A 73 -3.21 0.38 -6.61
N THR A 74 -4.19 1.27 -6.84
CA THR A 74 -4.71 1.56 -8.19
C THR A 74 -3.65 2.23 -9.07
N LEU A 75 -2.69 2.97 -8.47
CA LEU A 75 -1.55 3.54 -9.19
C LEU A 75 -0.45 2.51 -9.46
N ILE A 76 -0.24 1.59 -8.51
CA ILE A 76 0.86 0.63 -8.55
C ILE A 76 0.53 -0.58 -9.43
N ARG A 77 -0.72 -1.09 -9.38
CA ARG A 77 -1.19 -2.23 -10.19
C ARG A 77 -0.83 -2.18 -11.68
N PRO A 78 -1.07 -1.09 -12.42
CA PRO A 78 -0.72 -1.06 -13.83
C PRO A 78 0.80 -1.16 -14.06
N LEU A 79 1.62 -0.59 -13.17
CA LEU A 79 3.08 -0.64 -13.26
C LEU A 79 3.64 -2.03 -12.91
N LEU A 80 2.96 -2.75 -12.01
CA LEU A 80 3.26 -4.14 -11.73
C LEU A 80 2.86 -5.05 -12.88
N ALA A 81 1.67 -4.86 -13.46
CA ALA A 81 1.20 -5.63 -14.61
C ALA A 81 2.08 -5.42 -15.85
N ASP A 82 2.58 -4.20 -16.06
CA ASP A 82 3.52 -3.89 -17.15
C ASP A 82 4.90 -4.55 -16.92
N ARG A 83 5.27 -4.82 -15.66
CA ARG A 83 6.45 -5.62 -15.29
C ARG A 83 6.21 -7.13 -15.31
N GLU A 84 4.97 -7.59 -15.05
CA GLU A 84 4.58 -9.00 -15.12
C GLU A 84 4.50 -9.54 -16.55
N GLY A 85 4.64 -8.69 -17.57
CA GLY A 85 4.89 -9.10 -18.96
C GLY A 85 6.14 -9.99 -19.13
N ASP A 86 7.01 -10.08 -18.11
CA ASP A 86 8.22 -10.92 -18.11
C ASP A 86 8.19 -12.12 -17.14
N TYR A 87 7.10 -12.39 -16.41
CA TYR A 87 6.98 -13.59 -15.58
C TYR A 87 5.96 -14.58 -16.13
N THR A 88 6.45 -15.42 -17.04
CA THR A 88 5.78 -16.65 -17.48
C THR A 88 5.70 -17.63 -16.31
N GLY A 89 4.55 -17.67 -15.64
CA GLY A 89 4.31 -18.58 -14.53
C GLY A 89 2.88 -19.11 -14.51
N LYS A 90 2.40 -19.61 -15.65
CA LYS A 90 1.13 -20.33 -15.74
C LYS A 90 1.27 -21.65 -14.97
N VAL A 91 0.76 -21.73 -13.74
CA VAL A 91 0.55 -23.01 -13.06
C VAL A 91 -0.85 -23.51 -13.42
N VAL A 92 -0.85 -24.72 -14.01
CA VAL A 92 -1.98 -25.51 -14.51
C VAL A 92 -2.93 -25.98 -13.40
#